data_AF-A0A8T6IC09-F1
#
_entry.id   AF-A0A8T6IC09-F1
#
_cell.length_a   1.000
_cell.length_b   1.000
_cell.length_c   1.000
_cell.angle_alpha   90.00
_cell.angle_beta   90.00
_cell.angle_gamma   90.00
#
_symmetry.space_group_name_H-M   'P 1'
#
loop_
_entity.id
_entity.type
_entity.pdbx_description
1 polymer ?
#
loop_
_entity_poly.entity_id
_entity_poly.type
_entity_poly.pdbx_seq_one_letter_code
_entity_poly.pdbx_strand_id
1 'polypeptide(L)'
;KRGLLADPPKRVFINEAVCEGCGDCSRASNCLSVVPLETELGRKRKIDQSACNKDYSCVNGFCPSFVTVHGGELAKRAGIAGSVGAAFGDLPEPQLPTIDAPWNAIVTGVGGTGVLTVTALVAMAAHIEGRGCATMNQTGLAQKFGAVVSHVRVANRQDDIKAVRIPAGEADLMLGCDLAVASGFEALAKVHAGRSSAVVNCAETPNAAFVLNPDAEFLTTEMQQSIREEVGADRCDFIDSTGIATELLGDSIASNLFLLGFAWQRGLVPVSRQALERAIEINGVAVDLNKQAFLWGRRAAHDPEQVTDVVGKALEKPRRLSLDELIADRADRLAAYQNATYARAYTDFVHRVSEADRESTLTRAVAEALYKLMAYKDEYEVARLYSDGDFQRKLSAQFAGDYRLRFHLAPPLLARRDPNSGNLTKREFPGWTLRVFGLLAKLRFLRGSAFDLFGYSAERRRERQDIVDYRTLLEELLPGLTDANYGAGVQLAELPMQLRGFGHVKDANRAKLTLQRDGLLAAFRGESPVRIVEQAA
;
A
#
# COMPACT_ATOMS: atom_id res chain seq x y z
N LYS A 1 12.81 17.39 8.25
CA LYS A 1 13.84 16.74 7.38
C LYS A 1 15.15 17.54 7.24
N ARG A 2 15.19 18.88 7.36
CA ARG A 2 16.46 19.67 7.41
C ARG A 2 17.00 19.94 8.84
N GLY A 3 16.50 19.22 9.86
CA GLY A 3 16.86 19.47 11.27
C GLY A 3 16.35 20.78 11.89
N LEU A 4 15.67 21.65 11.12
CA LEU A 4 15.21 22.97 11.57
C LEU A 4 13.97 22.94 12.48
N LEU A 5 13.26 21.82 12.52
CA LEU A 5 12.08 21.58 13.37
C LEU A 5 12.33 20.31 14.16
N ALA A 6 12.03 20.35 15.47
CA ALA A 6 12.12 19.18 16.34
C ALA A 6 11.24 18.06 15.78
N ASP A 7 11.84 16.89 15.54
CA ASP A 7 11.11 15.73 15.05
C ASP A 7 10.27 15.14 16.19
N PRO A 8 8.93 15.15 16.14
CA PRO A 8 8.14 14.67 17.25
C PRO A 8 8.40 13.17 17.47
N PRO A 9 8.70 12.74 18.71
CA PRO A 9 8.92 11.34 19.05
C PRO A 9 7.57 10.62 19.18
N LYS A 10 6.72 10.73 18.15
CA LYS A 10 5.41 10.08 18.05
C LYS A 10 5.26 9.55 16.63
N ARG A 11 4.98 8.25 16.51
CA ARG A 11 4.72 7.57 15.24
C ARG A 11 3.41 6.80 15.32
N VAL A 12 2.73 6.68 14.18
CA VAL A 12 1.46 5.95 14.07
C VAL A 12 1.73 4.59 13.48
N PHE A 13 1.19 3.56 14.09
CA PHE A 13 1.24 2.18 13.65
C PHE A 13 -0.19 1.67 13.45
N ILE A 14 -0.39 0.83 12.43
CA ILE A 14 -1.66 0.15 12.18
C ILE A 14 -1.40 -1.36 12.32
N ASN A 15 -2.12 -2.01 13.25
CA ASN A 15 -2.17 -3.47 13.28
C ASN A 15 -3.08 -3.95 12.14
N GLU A 16 -2.49 -4.46 11.06
CA GLU A 16 -3.20 -4.90 9.87
C GLU A 16 -4.16 -6.07 10.12
N ALA A 17 -3.88 -6.90 11.14
CA ALA A 17 -4.76 -7.98 11.52
C ALA A 17 -6.09 -7.45 12.07
N VAL A 18 -6.06 -6.30 12.76
CA VAL A 18 -7.26 -5.60 13.26
C VAL A 18 -7.86 -4.68 12.18
N CYS A 19 -7.06 -4.14 11.25
CA CYS A 19 -7.56 -3.27 10.19
C CYS A 19 -8.63 -3.96 9.31
N GLU A 20 -9.73 -3.26 9.00
CA GLU A 20 -10.76 -3.76 8.07
C GLU A 20 -10.59 -3.25 6.64
N GLY A 21 -9.56 -2.42 6.37
CA GLY A 21 -9.32 -1.89 5.02
C GLY A 21 -10.36 -0.88 4.52
N CYS A 22 -11.23 -0.35 5.40
CA CYS A 22 -12.38 0.49 5.02
C CYS A 22 -12.05 1.87 4.44
N GLY A 23 -10.80 2.33 4.52
CA GLY A 23 -10.37 3.63 3.98
C GLY A 23 -10.77 4.85 4.81
N ASP A 24 -11.45 4.69 5.95
CA ASP A 24 -11.91 5.82 6.76
C ASP A 24 -10.76 6.71 7.26
N CYS A 25 -9.63 6.10 7.64
CA CYS A 25 -8.40 6.82 7.97
C CYS A 25 -7.84 7.65 6.81
N SER A 26 -7.95 7.18 5.56
CA SER A 26 -7.54 7.92 4.37
C SER A 26 -8.49 9.09 4.14
N ARG A 27 -9.81 8.88 4.24
CA ARG A 27 -10.83 9.95 4.14
C ARG A 27 -10.64 11.04 5.19
N ALA A 28 -10.35 10.66 6.45
CA ALA A 28 -10.17 11.59 7.56
C ALA A 28 -8.89 12.44 7.44
N SER A 29 -7.87 11.95 6.72
CA SER A 29 -6.54 12.58 6.67
C SER A 29 -6.14 13.13 5.32
N ASN A 30 -6.75 12.65 4.24
CA ASN A 30 -6.28 12.83 2.87
C ASN A 30 -4.77 12.51 2.73
N CYS A 31 -4.28 11.49 3.46
CA CYS A 31 -2.86 11.17 3.60
C CYS A 31 -2.46 9.99 2.72
N LEU A 32 -1.52 10.21 1.79
CA LEU A 32 -0.96 9.13 0.96
C LEU A 32 0.07 8.26 1.68
N SER A 33 0.51 8.64 2.89
CA SER A 33 1.34 7.77 3.72
C SER A 33 0.53 6.64 4.39
N VAL A 34 -0.79 6.63 4.26
CA VAL A 34 -1.65 5.48 4.60
C VAL A 34 -1.76 4.59 3.36
N VAL A 35 -0.86 3.62 3.26
CA VAL A 35 -0.71 2.80 2.06
C VAL A 35 -1.45 1.47 2.17
N PRO A 36 -1.92 0.89 1.04
CA PRO A 36 -2.51 -0.44 1.05
C PRO A 36 -1.47 -1.48 1.47
N LEU A 37 -1.96 -2.56 2.08
CA LEU A 37 -1.18 -3.76 2.38
C LEU A 37 -2.01 -4.97 2.00
N GLU A 38 -1.59 -5.69 0.96
CA GLU A 38 -2.25 -6.94 0.57
C GLU A 38 -1.95 -8.04 1.58
N THR A 39 -3.00 -8.77 1.98
CA THR A 39 -2.91 -9.89 2.92
C THR A 39 -3.81 -11.01 2.45
N GLU A 40 -3.60 -12.22 2.99
CA GLU A 40 -4.50 -13.35 2.75
C GLU A 40 -5.95 -13.07 3.16
N LEU A 41 -6.20 -12.10 4.05
CA LEU A 41 -7.54 -11.69 4.51
C LEU A 41 -8.07 -10.46 3.75
N GLY A 42 -7.52 -10.20 2.57
CA GLY A 42 -7.81 -9.04 1.73
C GLY A 42 -7.01 -7.79 2.10
N ARG A 43 -7.21 -6.73 1.34
CA ARG A 43 -6.49 -5.45 1.46
C ARG A 43 -6.68 -4.80 2.84
N LYS A 44 -5.56 -4.44 3.47
CA LYS A 44 -5.46 -3.72 4.74
C LYS A 44 -4.76 -2.38 4.54
N ARG A 45 -4.46 -1.67 5.64
CA ARG A 45 -3.71 -0.40 5.62
C ARG A 45 -2.48 -0.51 6.51
N LYS A 46 -1.39 0.12 6.07
CA LYS A 46 -0.18 0.35 6.88
C LYS A 46 0.25 1.80 6.74
N ILE A 47 1.10 2.26 7.65
CA ILE A 47 1.71 3.58 7.58
C ILE A 47 3.10 3.44 6.96
N ASP A 48 3.35 4.16 5.86
CA ASP A 48 4.72 4.41 5.40
C ASP A 48 5.41 5.36 6.40
N GLN A 49 6.33 4.81 7.19
CA GLN A 49 7.03 5.54 8.26
C GLN A 49 8.05 6.56 7.73
N SER A 50 8.51 6.40 6.50
CA SER A 50 9.49 7.25 5.84
C SER A 50 8.83 8.46 5.15
N ALA A 51 7.66 8.23 4.56
CA ALA A 51 6.86 9.26 3.91
C ALA A 51 5.99 10.05 4.90
N CYS A 52 5.70 9.50 6.08
CA CYS A 52 4.82 10.12 7.07
C CYS A 52 5.29 11.54 7.46
N ASN A 53 4.40 12.52 7.29
CA ASN A 53 4.62 13.91 7.66
C ASN A 53 4.31 14.21 9.15
N LYS A 54 3.82 13.21 9.90
CA LYS A 54 3.50 13.30 11.33
C LYS A 54 2.40 14.33 11.69
N ASP A 55 1.40 14.55 10.83
CA ASP A 55 0.22 15.35 11.21
C ASP A 55 -0.82 14.58 12.06
N TYR A 56 -0.70 13.25 12.10
CA TYR A 56 -1.51 12.32 12.90
C TYR A 56 -3.03 12.34 12.62
N SER A 57 -3.48 13.06 11.60
CA SER A 57 -4.90 13.19 11.25
C SER A 57 -5.55 11.86 10.89
N CYS A 58 -4.77 10.87 10.42
CA CYS A 58 -5.25 9.52 10.11
C CYS A 58 -5.82 8.80 11.33
N VAL A 59 -5.36 9.16 12.54
CA VAL A 59 -5.85 8.63 13.81
C VAL A 59 -7.28 9.08 14.10
N ASN A 60 -7.79 10.13 13.43
CA ASN A 60 -9.19 10.56 13.60
C ASN A 60 -10.18 9.58 12.96
N GLY A 61 -9.75 8.73 12.02
CA GLY A 61 -10.62 7.68 11.45
C GLY A 61 -11.06 6.67 12.51
N PHE A 62 -12.30 6.18 12.44
CA PHE A 62 -12.90 5.31 13.45
C PHE A 62 -12.44 3.86 13.29
N CYS A 63 -11.22 3.58 13.76
CA CYS A 63 -10.60 2.26 13.68
C CYS A 63 -9.80 1.96 14.96
N PRO A 64 -10.02 0.79 15.60
CA PRO A 64 -9.28 0.35 16.78
C PRO A 64 -7.88 -0.18 16.43
N SER A 65 -7.53 -0.33 15.14
CA SER A 65 -6.22 -0.84 14.71
C SER A 65 -5.06 0.12 14.97
N PHE A 66 -5.36 1.39 15.28
CA PHE A 66 -4.37 2.43 15.49
C PHE A 66 -3.68 2.33 16.85
N VAL A 67 -2.34 2.34 16.79
CA VAL A 67 -1.47 2.45 17.96
C VAL A 67 -0.51 3.62 17.71
N THR A 68 -0.36 4.52 18.67
CA THR A 68 0.72 5.51 18.62
C THR A 68 1.88 5.08 19.49
N VAL A 69 3.07 5.08 18.89
CA VAL A 69 4.35 4.78 19.51
C VAL A 69 4.98 6.11 19.92
N HIS A 70 5.17 6.33 21.22
CA HIS A 70 5.79 7.53 21.78
C HIS A 70 7.20 7.19 22.25
N GLY A 71 8.20 7.97 21.82
CA GLY A 71 9.60 7.57 21.92
C GLY A 71 9.95 6.50 20.89
N GLY A 72 11.07 5.81 21.13
CA GLY A 72 11.65 4.86 20.20
C GLY A 72 12.13 5.51 18.90
N GLU A 73 12.96 4.78 18.19
CA GLU A 73 13.36 5.10 16.82
C GLU A 73 12.81 4.04 15.89
N LEU A 74 12.74 4.35 14.60
CA LEU A 74 12.53 3.27 13.63
C LEU A 74 13.69 2.31 13.80
N ALA A 75 13.37 1.02 13.92
CA ALA A 75 14.39 0.00 13.91
C ALA A 75 15.18 0.22 12.63
N LYS A 76 16.49 0.46 12.78
CA LYS A 76 17.40 0.26 11.67
C LYS A 76 17.28 -1.22 11.36
N ARG A 77 16.45 -1.57 10.38
CA ARG A 77 16.65 -2.85 9.69
C ARG A 77 18.12 -2.82 9.35
N ALA A 78 18.91 -3.74 9.91
CA ALA A 78 20.26 -3.94 9.45
C ALA A 78 20.06 -4.34 8.00
N GLY A 79 20.12 -3.36 7.11
CA GLY A 79 19.97 -3.57 5.70
C GLY A 79 20.93 -4.69 5.37
N ILE A 80 20.41 -5.80 4.84
CA ILE A 80 21.24 -6.94 4.45
C ILE A 80 22.33 -6.51 3.48
N ALA A 81 22.18 -5.33 2.87
CA ALA A 81 23.18 -4.58 2.13
C ALA A 81 24.61 -4.66 2.72
N GLY A 82 24.77 -4.43 4.03
CA GLY A 82 26.09 -4.39 4.67
C GLY A 82 26.74 -5.77 4.83
N SER A 83 25.95 -6.80 5.12
CA SER A 83 26.42 -8.18 5.31
C SER A 83 26.56 -8.95 4.00
N VAL A 84 25.78 -8.59 2.98
CA VAL A 84 25.69 -9.30 1.70
C VAL A 84 26.43 -8.57 0.57
N GLY A 85 26.77 -7.30 0.75
CA GLY A 85 27.49 -6.52 -0.25
C GLY A 85 28.87 -7.08 -0.62
N ALA A 86 29.45 -7.95 0.22
CA ALA A 86 30.70 -8.67 -0.04
C ALA A 86 30.54 -9.89 -0.98
N ALA A 87 29.30 -10.37 -1.20
CA ALA A 87 29.00 -11.45 -2.14
C ALA A 87 28.92 -10.96 -3.59
N PHE A 88 28.81 -9.65 -3.81
CA PHE A 88 28.84 -9.04 -5.13
C PHE A 88 30.29 -8.72 -5.51
N GLY A 89 30.70 -9.18 -6.70
CA GLY A 89 32.00 -8.84 -7.28
C GLY A 89 32.10 -7.37 -7.70
N ASP A 90 33.24 -7.01 -8.30
CA ASP A 90 33.45 -5.69 -8.87
C ASP A 90 32.46 -5.42 -10.01
N LEU A 91 31.82 -4.27 -9.98
CA LEU A 91 30.87 -3.86 -11.02
C LEU A 91 31.62 -3.25 -12.21
N PRO A 92 31.30 -3.65 -13.46
CA PRO A 92 31.88 -3.01 -14.63
C PRO A 92 31.45 -1.54 -14.70
N GLU A 93 32.36 -0.67 -15.14
CA GLU A 93 32.03 0.72 -15.47
C GLU A 93 31.36 0.75 -16.87
N PRO A 94 30.14 1.30 -17.01
CA PRO A 94 29.44 1.33 -18.29
C PRO A 94 30.02 2.39 -19.22
N GLN A 95 29.77 2.25 -20.52
CA GLN A 95 30.00 3.33 -21.46
C GLN A 95 28.90 4.38 -21.30
N LEU A 96 29.29 5.61 -20.96
CA LEU A 96 28.37 6.73 -20.76
C LEU A 96 27.96 7.36 -22.10
N PRO A 97 26.78 8.00 -22.18
CA PRO A 97 26.35 8.68 -23.40
C PRO A 97 27.31 9.81 -23.78
N THR A 98 27.55 9.98 -25.09
CA THR A 98 28.19 11.19 -25.61
C THR A 98 27.21 12.36 -25.56
N ILE A 99 27.73 13.58 -25.35
CA ILE A 99 26.92 14.81 -25.25
C ILE A 99 27.23 15.73 -26.42
N ASP A 100 27.09 15.23 -27.65
CA ASP A 100 27.30 16.03 -28.86
C ASP A 100 26.21 17.11 -29.04
N ALA A 101 25.02 16.82 -28.51
CA ALA A 101 23.93 17.75 -28.28
C ALA A 101 23.53 17.71 -26.79
N PRO A 102 22.82 18.71 -26.26
CA PRO A 102 22.36 18.68 -24.87
C PRO A 102 21.56 17.41 -24.57
N TRP A 103 22.05 16.63 -23.62
CA TRP A 103 21.36 15.47 -23.07
C TRP A 103 20.23 15.93 -22.16
N ASN A 104 19.07 15.33 -22.32
CA ASN A 104 17.83 15.73 -21.68
C ASN A 104 17.25 14.55 -20.90
N ALA A 105 16.92 14.77 -19.63
CA ALA A 105 16.14 13.80 -18.86
C ALA A 105 14.97 14.45 -18.14
N ILE A 106 13.88 13.69 -18.07
CA ILE A 106 12.77 13.98 -17.18
C ILE A 106 12.79 12.99 -16.02
N VAL A 107 12.62 13.51 -14.81
CA VAL A 107 12.41 12.72 -13.60
C VAL A 107 10.99 12.97 -13.16
N THR A 108 10.19 11.91 -13.12
CA THR A 108 8.77 11.99 -12.76
C THR A 108 8.57 11.41 -11.37
N GLY A 109 7.62 11.94 -10.63
CA GLY A 109 7.24 11.36 -9.35
C GLY A 109 6.26 12.21 -8.56
N VAL A 110 6.01 11.80 -7.32
CA VAL A 110 5.12 12.51 -6.41
C VAL A 110 5.87 13.58 -5.63
N GLY A 111 5.27 14.76 -5.44
CA GLY A 111 5.86 15.84 -4.66
C GLY A 111 6.26 15.40 -3.24
N GLY A 112 7.51 15.68 -2.86
CA GLY A 112 8.05 15.36 -1.54
C GLY A 112 8.75 14.00 -1.42
N THR A 113 8.84 13.21 -2.49
CA THR A 113 9.53 11.90 -2.50
C THR A 113 11.01 11.95 -2.89
N GLY A 114 11.53 13.11 -3.32
CA GLY A 114 12.94 13.28 -3.69
C GLY A 114 13.22 13.41 -5.19
N VAL A 115 12.19 13.58 -6.02
CA VAL A 115 12.31 13.83 -7.48
C VAL A 115 13.28 14.99 -7.78
N LEU A 116 13.12 16.11 -7.08
CA LEU A 116 13.98 17.30 -7.22
C LEU A 116 15.42 17.03 -6.76
N THR A 117 15.61 16.11 -5.83
CA THR A 117 16.95 15.75 -5.37
C THR A 117 17.73 15.04 -6.47
N VAL A 118 17.07 14.15 -7.22
CA VAL A 118 17.73 13.45 -8.34
C VAL A 118 18.21 14.44 -9.40
N THR A 119 17.36 15.37 -9.85
CA THR A 119 17.76 16.34 -10.87
C THR A 119 18.86 17.28 -10.37
N ALA A 120 18.81 17.69 -9.10
CA ALA A 120 19.86 18.49 -8.48
C ALA A 120 21.20 17.74 -8.39
N LEU A 121 21.20 16.44 -8.09
CA LEU A 121 22.42 15.63 -8.03
C LEU A 121 23.06 15.47 -9.41
N VAL A 122 22.28 15.20 -10.45
CA VAL A 122 22.78 15.09 -11.83
C VAL A 122 23.34 16.44 -12.30
N ALA A 123 22.64 17.55 -12.03
CA ALA A 123 23.11 18.89 -12.39
C ALA A 123 24.39 19.27 -11.62
N MET A 124 24.47 18.97 -10.32
CA MET A 124 25.67 19.22 -9.53
C MET A 124 26.84 18.36 -10.00
N ALA A 125 26.61 17.09 -10.34
CA ALA A 125 27.65 16.23 -10.92
C ALA A 125 28.17 16.79 -12.25
N ALA A 126 27.29 17.24 -13.14
CA ALA A 126 27.67 17.93 -14.37
C ALA A 126 28.49 19.21 -14.09
N HIS A 127 28.07 20.01 -13.11
CA HIS A 127 28.78 21.22 -12.70
C HIS A 127 30.19 20.94 -12.16
N ILE A 128 30.35 19.89 -11.34
CA ILE A 128 31.65 19.43 -10.83
C ILE A 128 32.61 19.06 -11.98
N GLU A 129 32.07 18.52 -13.07
CA GLU A 129 32.83 18.18 -14.29
C GLU A 129 33.08 19.37 -15.22
N GLY A 130 32.63 20.58 -14.87
CA GLY A 130 32.75 21.78 -15.71
C GLY A 130 31.81 21.80 -16.93
N ARG A 131 30.77 20.94 -16.94
CA ARG A 131 29.76 20.88 -18.00
C ARG A 131 28.67 21.93 -17.79
N GLY A 132 27.99 22.28 -18.87
CA GLY A 132 26.75 23.07 -18.81
C GLY A 132 25.61 22.26 -18.21
N CYS A 133 24.81 22.86 -17.34
CA CYS A 133 23.62 22.21 -16.79
C CYS A 133 22.46 23.18 -16.59
N ALA A 134 21.24 22.66 -16.62
CA ALA A 134 20.04 23.43 -16.27
C ALA A 134 18.96 22.50 -15.70
N THR A 135 18.17 23.00 -14.76
CA THR A 135 17.03 22.26 -14.20
C THR A 135 15.77 23.12 -14.17
N MET A 136 14.62 22.50 -14.38
CA MET A 136 13.31 23.13 -14.24
C MET A 136 12.34 22.14 -13.61
N ASN A 137 11.57 22.58 -12.62
CA ASN A 137 10.62 21.72 -11.93
C ASN A 137 9.20 22.19 -12.25
N GLN A 138 8.37 21.29 -12.78
CA GLN A 138 6.93 21.51 -12.92
C GLN A 138 6.22 20.74 -11.82
N THR A 139 5.65 21.47 -10.87
CA THR A 139 4.88 20.90 -9.76
C THR A 139 3.39 21.13 -10.02
N GLY A 140 2.58 20.09 -9.89
CA GLY A 140 1.12 20.22 -9.96
C GLY A 140 0.54 21.14 -8.88
N LEU A 141 -0.69 21.60 -9.09
CA LEU A 141 -1.41 22.54 -8.19
C LEU A 141 -1.77 21.94 -6.82
N ALA A 142 -1.67 20.61 -6.67
CA ALA A 142 -2.04 19.93 -5.43
C ALA A 142 -1.08 20.30 -4.28
N GLN A 143 -1.65 20.76 -3.16
CA GLN A 143 -0.90 21.21 -1.99
C GLN A 143 -0.05 20.11 -1.33
N LYS A 144 -0.44 18.83 -1.49
CA LYS A 144 0.33 17.66 -1.07
C LYS A 144 0.27 16.60 -2.19
N PHE A 145 1.38 15.90 -2.40
CA PHE A 145 1.46 14.74 -3.28
C PHE A 145 0.99 14.96 -4.73
N GLY A 146 1.15 16.17 -5.25
CA GLY A 146 0.92 16.45 -6.67
C GLY A 146 1.94 15.73 -7.55
N ALA A 147 1.54 15.45 -8.78
CA ALA A 147 2.45 15.02 -9.84
C ALA A 147 3.55 16.08 -10.04
N VAL A 148 4.80 15.62 -10.13
CA VAL A 148 5.97 16.44 -10.40
C VAL A 148 6.71 15.88 -11.61
N VAL A 149 7.00 16.75 -12.56
CA VAL A 149 7.87 16.45 -13.70
C VAL A 149 9.05 17.44 -13.64
N SER A 150 10.22 16.91 -13.30
CA SER A 150 11.46 17.67 -13.19
C SER A 150 12.33 17.42 -14.41
N HIS A 151 12.83 18.49 -15.01
CA HIS A 151 13.68 18.48 -16.18
C HIS A 151 15.12 18.69 -15.74
N VAL A 152 16.05 17.93 -16.30
CA VAL A 152 17.49 18.17 -16.19
C VAL A 152 18.12 18.09 -17.58
N ARG A 153 18.96 19.08 -17.89
CA ARG A 153 19.74 19.15 -19.12
C ARG A 153 21.22 19.18 -18.77
N VAL A 154 22.02 18.45 -19.53
CA VAL A 154 23.48 18.45 -19.44
C VAL A 154 24.06 18.67 -20.84
N ALA A 155 25.00 19.59 -20.98
CA ALA A 155 25.67 19.89 -22.24
C ALA A 155 27.17 20.07 -22.03
N ASN A 156 27.98 19.99 -23.07
CA ASN A 156 29.43 20.22 -22.94
C ASN A 156 29.73 21.65 -22.47
N ARG A 157 28.99 22.65 -22.95
CA ARG A 157 29.12 24.06 -22.52
C ARG A 157 27.78 24.61 -22.06
N GLN A 158 27.80 25.56 -21.11
CA GLN A 158 26.58 26.22 -20.64
C GLN A 158 25.82 26.93 -21.78
N ASP A 159 26.55 27.55 -22.71
CA ASP A 159 25.97 28.26 -23.85
C ASP A 159 25.20 27.36 -24.80
N ASP A 160 25.41 26.04 -24.77
CA ASP A 160 24.70 25.08 -25.63
C ASP A 160 23.26 24.85 -25.15
N ILE A 161 22.93 25.23 -23.91
CA ILE A 161 21.58 25.11 -23.34
C ILE A 161 20.80 26.40 -23.64
N LYS A 162 20.03 26.41 -24.73
CA LYS A 162 19.24 27.57 -25.17
C LYS A 162 17.89 27.73 -24.44
N ALA A 163 17.32 26.64 -23.96
CA ALA A 163 16.06 26.62 -23.22
C ALA A 163 16.13 25.57 -22.11
N VAL A 164 15.52 25.84 -20.96
CA VAL A 164 15.56 24.88 -19.84
C VAL A 164 14.48 23.80 -19.97
N ARG A 165 13.30 24.15 -20.49
CA ARG A 165 12.21 23.19 -20.72
C ARG A 165 12.56 22.25 -21.85
N ILE A 166 12.44 20.95 -21.62
CA ILE A 166 12.64 19.92 -22.65
C ILE A 166 11.44 19.97 -23.62
N PRO A 167 11.69 20.09 -24.95
CA PRO A 167 10.65 20.00 -25.97
C PRO A 167 9.94 18.66 -26.02
N ALA A 168 8.88 18.54 -26.82
CA ALA A 168 8.19 17.28 -27.00
C ALA A 168 9.10 16.26 -27.72
N GLY A 169 9.10 15.01 -27.28
CA GLY A 169 9.90 13.93 -27.87
C GLY A 169 11.43 14.07 -27.76
N GLU A 170 11.95 15.03 -27.00
CA GLU A 170 13.39 15.30 -26.92
C GLU A 170 14.07 14.76 -25.66
N ALA A 171 13.36 14.05 -24.76
CA ALA A 171 13.99 13.41 -23.62
C ALA A 171 14.80 12.19 -24.08
N ASP A 172 16.06 12.12 -23.65
CA ASP A 172 16.93 10.95 -23.85
C ASP A 172 16.67 9.89 -22.76
N LEU A 173 16.31 10.33 -21.55
CA LEU A 173 15.96 9.45 -20.42
C LEU A 173 14.68 9.92 -19.72
N MET A 174 13.75 8.98 -19.50
CA MET A 174 12.70 9.10 -18.49
C MET A 174 13.09 8.28 -17.25
N LEU A 175 13.33 8.97 -16.13
CA LEU A 175 13.51 8.33 -14.84
C LEU A 175 12.20 8.40 -14.05
N GLY A 176 11.40 7.35 -14.15
CA GLY A 176 10.06 7.30 -13.57
C GLY A 176 10.08 6.88 -12.11
N CYS A 177 10.15 7.82 -11.15
CA CYS A 177 10.14 7.48 -9.72
C CYS A 177 8.75 7.06 -9.21
N ASP A 178 7.70 7.34 -9.98
CA ASP A 178 6.32 6.89 -9.75
C ASP A 178 5.69 6.50 -11.10
N LEU A 179 5.13 5.29 -11.18
CA LEU A 179 4.54 4.76 -12.41
C LEU A 179 3.38 5.61 -12.94
N ALA A 180 2.48 6.06 -12.07
CA ALA A 180 1.30 6.82 -12.47
C ALA A 180 1.66 8.22 -12.99
N VAL A 181 2.70 8.85 -12.43
CA VAL A 181 3.19 10.14 -12.96
C VAL A 181 3.99 9.93 -14.24
N ALA A 182 4.77 8.85 -14.35
CA ALA A 182 5.51 8.51 -15.57
C ALA A 182 4.59 8.21 -16.76
N SER A 183 3.45 7.55 -16.55
CA SER A 183 2.44 7.32 -17.58
C SER A 183 1.51 8.53 -17.81
N GLY A 184 1.76 9.65 -17.15
CA GLY A 184 0.97 10.87 -17.30
C GLY A 184 1.30 11.62 -18.60
N PHE A 185 0.31 12.35 -19.13
CA PHE A 185 0.43 13.09 -20.39
C PHE A 185 1.67 14.00 -20.48
N GLU A 186 1.98 14.78 -19.43
CA GLU A 186 3.15 15.68 -19.43
C GLU A 186 4.49 14.93 -19.53
N ALA A 187 4.58 13.71 -19.01
CA ALA A 187 5.77 12.89 -19.08
C ALA A 187 5.88 12.17 -20.43
N LEU A 188 4.79 11.51 -20.87
CA LEU A 188 4.73 10.82 -22.15
C LEU A 188 4.99 11.76 -23.33
N ALA A 189 4.51 13.00 -23.28
CA ALA A 189 4.76 14.00 -24.33
C ALA A 189 6.24 14.37 -24.51
N LYS A 190 7.14 13.99 -23.60
CA LYS A 190 8.58 14.29 -23.67
C LYS A 190 9.43 13.17 -24.22
N VAL A 191 8.89 11.95 -24.26
CA VAL A 191 9.60 10.78 -24.78
C VAL A 191 9.21 10.50 -26.23
N HIS A 192 10.04 9.75 -26.92
CA HIS A 192 9.80 9.34 -28.31
C HIS A 192 10.50 8.02 -28.61
N ALA A 193 9.79 7.15 -29.33
CA ALA A 193 10.29 5.86 -29.80
C ALA A 193 11.56 6.04 -30.66
N GLY A 194 12.64 5.38 -30.27
CA GLY A 194 13.93 5.45 -30.99
C GLY A 194 14.91 6.52 -30.46
N ARG A 195 14.47 7.44 -29.60
CA ARG A 195 15.37 8.37 -28.89
C ARG A 195 15.47 8.03 -27.41
N SER A 196 14.34 7.91 -26.75
CA SER A 196 14.25 7.83 -25.29
C SER A 196 14.55 6.43 -24.78
N SER A 197 15.10 6.36 -23.56
CA SER A 197 15.04 5.17 -22.71
C SER A 197 14.23 5.49 -21.45
N ALA A 198 13.60 4.49 -20.85
CA ALA A 198 12.83 4.65 -19.62
C ALA A 198 13.30 3.66 -18.56
N VAL A 199 13.53 4.16 -17.35
CA VAL A 199 13.80 3.36 -16.16
C VAL A 199 12.76 3.77 -15.12
N VAL A 200 11.81 2.87 -14.83
CA VAL A 200 10.58 3.22 -14.12
C VAL A 200 10.37 2.32 -12.91
N ASN A 201 10.09 2.95 -11.78
CA ASN A 201 9.64 2.32 -10.56
C ASN A 201 8.21 1.79 -10.74
N CYS A 202 8.02 0.47 -10.75
CA CYS A 202 6.71 -0.15 -10.93
C CYS A 202 5.97 -0.43 -9.61
N ALA A 203 6.49 0.05 -8.48
CA ALA A 203 5.81 -0.06 -7.19
C ALA A 203 4.44 0.62 -7.20
N GLU A 204 3.41 -0.12 -6.79
CA GLU A 204 2.04 0.40 -6.66
C GLU A 204 1.98 1.40 -5.50
N THR A 205 2.00 2.70 -5.84
CA THR A 205 1.92 3.78 -4.86
C THR A 205 0.50 4.35 -4.86
N PRO A 206 -0.17 4.46 -3.70
CA PRO A 206 -1.54 4.98 -3.64
C PRO A 206 -1.60 6.41 -4.16
N ASN A 207 -2.50 6.64 -5.10
CA ASN A 207 -2.84 7.96 -5.65
C ASN A 207 -4.10 8.53 -4.99
N ALA A 208 -4.54 9.71 -5.44
CA ALA A 208 -5.73 10.37 -4.90
C ALA A 208 -7.01 9.52 -5.00
N ALA A 209 -7.13 8.65 -6.01
CA ALA A 209 -8.29 7.76 -6.15
C ALA A 209 -8.39 6.75 -4.99
N PHE A 210 -7.26 6.31 -4.42
CA PHE A 210 -7.24 5.42 -3.24
C PHE A 210 -7.78 6.07 -1.97
N VAL A 211 -7.76 7.41 -1.88
CA VAL A 211 -8.34 8.13 -0.75
C VAL A 211 -9.87 8.05 -0.80
N LEU A 212 -10.44 8.09 -2.01
CA LEU A 212 -11.88 8.10 -2.24
C LEU A 212 -12.46 6.67 -2.31
N ASN A 213 -11.75 5.76 -2.97
CA ASN A 213 -12.13 4.38 -3.16
C ASN A 213 -11.08 3.42 -2.56
N PRO A 214 -11.39 2.72 -1.46
CA PRO A 214 -10.43 1.79 -0.85
C PRO A 214 -10.08 0.58 -1.74
N ASP A 215 -10.96 0.23 -2.67
CA ASP A 215 -10.84 -0.87 -3.62
C ASP A 215 -10.36 -0.40 -5.01
N ALA A 216 -9.89 0.86 -5.13
CA ALA A 216 -9.29 1.33 -6.38
C ALA A 216 -8.20 0.35 -6.85
N GLU A 217 -8.30 -0.05 -8.11
CA GLU A 217 -7.29 -0.89 -8.75
C GLU A 217 -6.17 0.00 -9.31
N PHE A 218 -4.94 -0.44 -9.13
CA PHE A 218 -3.80 0.19 -9.76
C PHE A 218 -3.56 -0.52 -11.10
N LEU A 219 -3.82 0.18 -12.21
CA LEU A 219 -3.71 -0.33 -13.57
C LEU A 219 -2.24 -0.42 -14.01
N THR A 220 -1.45 -1.22 -13.30
CA THR A 220 0.01 -1.32 -13.47
C THR A 220 0.35 -1.74 -14.90
N THR A 221 -0.32 -2.78 -15.41
CA THR A 221 -0.04 -3.36 -16.72
C THR A 221 -0.31 -2.35 -17.83
N GLU A 222 -1.43 -1.65 -17.75
CA GLU A 222 -1.86 -0.63 -18.71
C GLU A 222 -0.91 0.57 -18.69
N MET A 223 -0.52 1.07 -17.51
CA MET A 223 0.42 2.18 -17.38
C MET A 223 1.81 1.82 -17.95
N GLN A 224 2.30 0.61 -17.67
CA GLN A 224 3.55 0.12 -18.27
C GLN A 224 3.43 0.02 -19.79
N GLN A 225 2.29 -0.46 -20.28
CA GLN A 225 2.05 -0.60 -21.71
C GLN A 225 2.07 0.76 -22.43
N SER A 226 1.42 1.78 -21.88
CA SER A 226 1.48 3.14 -22.45
C SER A 226 2.92 3.69 -22.50
N ILE A 227 3.74 3.42 -21.49
CA ILE A 227 5.17 3.84 -21.51
C ILE A 227 5.95 3.07 -22.59
N ARG A 228 5.72 1.75 -22.73
CA ARG A 228 6.35 0.93 -23.78
C ARG A 228 6.01 1.41 -25.18
N GLU A 229 4.78 1.84 -25.40
CA GLU A 229 4.32 2.35 -26.70
C GLU A 229 5.03 3.65 -27.08
N GLU A 230 5.20 4.58 -26.15
CA GLU A 230 5.80 5.90 -26.41
C GLU A 230 7.34 5.88 -26.45
N VAL A 231 7.98 4.99 -25.69
CA VAL A 231 9.46 4.89 -25.58
C VAL A 231 10.05 3.81 -26.50
N GLY A 232 9.28 2.76 -26.76
CA GLY A 232 9.73 1.51 -27.38
C GLY A 232 10.01 0.42 -26.33
N ALA A 233 9.45 -0.76 -26.55
CA ALA A 233 9.47 -1.87 -25.59
C ALA A 233 10.89 -2.28 -25.16
N ASP A 234 11.84 -2.33 -26.10
CA ASP A 234 13.23 -2.76 -25.84
C ASP A 234 14.07 -1.73 -25.08
N ARG A 235 13.51 -0.53 -24.83
CA ARG A 235 14.20 0.59 -24.15
C ARG A 235 13.54 0.96 -22.82
N CYS A 236 12.69 0.06 -22.30
CA CYS A 236 11.98 0.24 -21.03
C CYS A 236 12.43 -0.80 -20.00
N ASP A 237 12.99 -0.34 -18.89
CA ASP A 237 13.28 -1.15 -17.71
C ASP A 237 12.27 -0.79 -16.59
N PHE A 238 11.52 -1.79 -16.11
CA PHE A 238 10.56 -1.65 -15.00
C PHE A 238 11.05 -2.44 -13.78
N ILE A 239 11.16 -1.78 -12.62
CA ILE A 239 11.70 -2.37 -11.40
C ILE A 239 10.95 -1.87 -10.15
N ASP A 240 10.70 -2.73 -9.17
CA ASP A 240 10.13 -2.31 -7.88
C ASP A 240 11.24 -1.71 -7.00
N SER A 241 11.70 -0.50 -7.36
CA SER A 241 12.78 0.16 -6.63
C SER A 241 12.36 0.56 -5.22
N THR A 242 11.07 0.82 -4.97
CA THR A 242 10.55 1.11 -3.63
C THR A 242 10.68 -0.10 -2.72
N GLY A 243 10.19 -1.26 -3.15
CA GLY A 243 10.24 -2.50 -2.39
C GLY A 243 11.68 -2.94 -2.13
N ILE A 244 12.50 -2.99 -3.18
CA ILE A 244 13.91 -3.40 -3.10
C ILE A 244 14.70 -2.47 -2.17
N ALA A 245 14.60 -1.15 -2.33
CA ALA A 245 15.33 -0.22 -1.47
C ALA A 245 14.85 -0.28 0.00
N THR A 246 13.55 -0.47 0.23
CA THR A 246 13.00 -0.60 1.59
C THR A 246 13.53 -1.85 2.29
N GLU A 247 13.66 -2.98 1.58
CA GLU A 247 14.17 -4.21 2.18
C GLU A 247 15.69 -4.17 2.36
N LEU A 248 16.43 -3.68 1.36
CA LEU A 248 17.90 -3.61 1.42
C LEU A 248 18.41 -2.55 2.39
N LEU A 249 17.73 -1.42 2.51
CA LEU A 249 18.25 -0.22 3.16
C LEU A 249 17.36 0.30 4.30
N GLY A 250 16.17 -0.29 4.48
CA GLY A 250 15.25 0.04 5.57
C GLY A 250 14.43 1.33 5.34
N ASP A 251 14.57 2.00 4.21
CA ASP A 251 13.92 3.29 3.94
C ASP A 251 13.49 3.41 2.46
N SER A 252 12.20 3.67 2.22
CA SER A 252 11.64 3.86 0.87
C SER A 252 12.18 5.12 0.17
N ILE A 253 12.72 6.10 0.91
CA ILE A 253 13.30 7.33 0.33
C ILE A 253 14.53 7.02 -0.54
N ALA A 254 15.21 5.91 -0.29
CA ALA A 254 16.36 5.49 -1.06
C ALA A 254 15.99 5.03 -2.49
N SER A 255 14.72 4.78 -2.80
CA SER A 255 14.26 4.23 -4.08
C SER A 255 14.64 5.08 -5.30
N ASN A 256 14.60 6.41 -5.18
CA ASN A 256 14.91 7.31 -6.30
C ASN A 256 16.40 7.29 -6.67
N LEU A 257 17.28 7.21 -5.66
CA LEU A 257 18.73 7.11 -5.89
C LEU A 257 19.15 5.71 -6.32
N PHE A 258 18.44 4.68 -5.84
CA PHE A 258 18.53 3.34 -6.41
C PHE A 258 18.18 3.35 -7.90
N LEU A 259 17.06 3.98 -8.28
CA LEU A 259 16.65 4.08 -9.68
C LEU A 259 17.67 4.85 -10.53
N LEU A 260 18.25 5.94 -9.99
CA LEU A 260 19.35 6.67 -10.64
C LEU A 260 20.59 5.78 -10.83
N GLY A 261 20.96 4.99 -9.83
CA GLY A 261 22.07 4.02 -9.92
C GLY A 261 21.84 2.96 -10.98
N PHE A 262 20.60 2.46 -11.08
CA PHE A 262 20.19 1.53 -12.12
C PHE A 262 20.36 2.15 -13.51
N ALA A 263 19.78 3.34 -13.73
CA ALA A 263 19.89 4.05 -15.02
C ALA A 263 21.34 4.39 -15.38
N TRP A 264 22.15 4.76 -14.39
CA TRP A 264 23.57 5.05 -14.59
C TRP A 264 24.35 3.81 -15.02
N GLN A 265 24.12 2.65 -14.39
CA GLN A 265 24.78 1.40 -14.75
C GLN A 265 24.37 0.89 -16.13
N ARG A 266 23.17 1.25 -16.61
CA ARG A 266 22.71 1.01 -17.98
C ARG A 266 23.33 1.97 -19.01
N GLY A 267 24.21 2.87 -18.59
CA GLY A 267 24.88 3.83 -19.46
C GLY A 267 23.95 4.93 -19.98
N LEU A 268 22.90 5.31 -19.22
CA LEU A 268 21.88 6.27 -19.67
C LEU A 268 22.11 7.71 -19.17
N VAL A 269 23.08 7.93 -18.28
CA VAL A 269 23.31 9.21 -17.59
C VAL A 269 24.74 9.70 -17.88
N PRO A 270 24.94 10.94 -18.39
CA PRO A 270 26.20 11.35 -18.99
C PRO A 270 27.14 12.10 -18.02
N VAL A 271 27.15 11.67 -16.76
CA VAL A 271 28.07 12.18 -15.74
C VAL A 271 28.78 11.00 -15.06
N SER A 272 30.02 11.20 -14.63
CA SER A 272 30.81 10.17 -13.99
C SER A 272 30.22 9.77 -12.63
N ARG A 273 30.49 8.52 -12.25
CA ARG A 273 30.17 8.02 -10.91
C ARG A 273 30.81 8.86 -9.81
N GLN A 274 32.06 9.28 -9.99
CA GLN A 274 32.80 10.06 -9.01
C GLN A 274 32.14 11.42 -8.78
N ALA A 275 31.66 12.08 -9.84
CA ALA A 275 30.94 13.33 -9.74
C ALA A 275 29.56 13.16 -9.06
N LEU A 276 28.84 12.07 -9.34
CA LEU A 276 27.58 11.75 -8.65
C LEU A 276 27.80 11.47 -7.16
N GLU A 277 28.78 10.64 -6.80
CA GLU A 277 29.14 10.37 -5.41
C GLU A 277 29.54 11.65 -4.67
N ARG A 278 30.30 12.53 -5.33
CA ARG A 278 30.68 13.83 -4.78
C ARG A 278 29.49 14.78 -4.63
N ALA A 279 28.55 14.78 -5.58
CA ALA A 279 27.32 15.56 -5.48
C ALA A 279 26.46 15.09 -4.28
N ILE A 280 26.42 13.78 -4.01
CA ILE A 280 25.74 13.22 -2.83
C ILE A 280 26.41 13.72 -1.53
N GLU A 281 27.75 13.73 -1.47
CA GLU A 281 28.48 14.26 -0.32
C GLU A 281 28.20 15.75 -0.08
N ILE A 282 28.21 16.56 -1.15
CA ILE A 282 27.94 18.00 -1.07
C ILE A 282 26.49 18.27 -0.62
N ASN A 283 25.53 17.43 -1.03
CA ASN A 283 24.15 17.54 -0.57
C ASN A 283 24.03 17.36 0.96
N GLY A 284 24.90 16.53 1.57
CA GLY A 284 25.06 16.41 3.01
C GLY A 284 23.91 15.70 3.75
N VAL A 285 22.88 15.24 3.05
CA VAL A 285 21.73 14.53 3.65
C VAL A 285 21.91 13.03 3.46
N ALA A 286 21.95 12.28 4.57
CA ALA A 286 22.00 10.81 4.59
C ALA A 286 23.01 10.23 3.58
N VAL A 287 24.23 10.79 3.55
CA VAL A 287 25.26 10.53 2.53
C VAL A 287 25.51 9.03 2.33
N ASP A 288 25.73 8.29 3.41
CA ASP A 288 26.02 6.85 3.33
C ASP A 288 24.85 6.05 2.76
N LEU A 289 23.62 6.34 3.22
CA LEU A 289 22.40 5.71 2.72
C LEU A 289 22.24 5.96 1.21
N ASN A 290 22.46 7.20 0.77
CA ASN A 290 22.31 7.62 -0.62
C ASN A 290 23.37 7.00 -1.53
N LYS A 291 24.62 6.87 -1.06
CA LYS A 291 25.68 6.15 -1.77
C LYS A 291 25.37 4.65 -1.87
N GLN A 292 24.88 4.04 -0.80
CA GLN A 292 24.45 2.64 -0.80
C GLN A 292 23.27 2.42 -1.76
N ALA A 293 22.27 3.31 -1.74
CA ALA A 293 21.15 3.26 -2.68
C ALA A 293 21.62 3.28 -4.12
N PHE A 294 22.48 4.23 -4.48
CA PHE A 294 23.08 4.31 -5.81
C PHE A 294 23.84 3.03 -6.18
N LEU A 295 24.68 2.51 -5.28
CA LEU A 295 25.43 1.26 -5.49
C LEU A 295 24.52 0.05 -5.72
N TRP A 296 23.47 -0.11 -4.91
CA TRP A 296 22.52 -1.22 -5.06
C TRP A 296 21.68 -1.11 -6.33
N GLY A 297 21.34 0.12 -6.74
CA GLY A 297 20.76 0.37 -8.05
C GLY A 297 21.62 -0.13 -9.18
N ARG A 298 22.94 0.14 -9.12
CA ARG A 298 23.90 -0.38 -10.09
C ARG A 298 23.96 -1.90 -10.08
N ARG A 299 23.98 -2.53 -8.90
CA ARG A 299 23.96 -4.00 -8.77
C ARG A 299 22.73 -4.59 -9.44
N ALA A 300 21.55 -4.02 -9.21
CA ALA A 300 20.31 -4.51 -9.79
C ALA A 300 20.25 -4.38 -11.33
N ALA A 301 20.93 -3.38 -11.90
CA ALA A 301 21.06 -3.25 -13.35
C ALA A 301 22.06 -4.23 -13.98
N HIS A 302 23.06 -4.69 -13.21
CA HIS A 302 24.07 -5.64 -13.67
C HIS A 302 23.62 -7.09 -13.47
N ASP A 303 23.09 -7.41 -12.29
CA ASP A 303 22.63 -8.74 -11.88
C ASP A 303 21.33 -8.61 -11.06
N PRO A 304 20.17 -8.52 -11.74
CA PRO A 304 18.88 -8.38 -11.06
C PRO A 304 18.48 -9.63 -10.28
N GLU A 305 18.89 -10.82 -10.73
CA GLU A 305 18.55 -12.09 -10.06
C GLU A 305 19.23 -12.17 -8.70
N GLN A 306 20.53 -11.89 -8.63
CA GLN A 306 21.27 -11.89 -7.37
C GLN A 306 20.74 -10.85 -6.39
N VAL A 307 20.34 -9.65 -6.84
CA VAL A 307 19.71 -8.66 -5.95
C VAL A 307 18.36 -9.16 -5.43
N THR A 308 17.56 -9.82 -6.27
CA THR A 308 16.26 -10.38 -5.88
C THR A 308 16.41 -11.50 -4.86
N ASP A 309 17.41 -12.38 -5.03
CA ASP A 309 17.72 -13.44 -4.08
C ASP A 309 18.11 -12.89 -2.71
N VAL A 310 18.86 -11.78 -2.69
CA VAL A 310 19.27 -11.11 -1.45
C VAL A 310 18.07 -10.52 -0.72
N VAL A 311 17.24 -9.76 -1.42
CA VAL A 311 15.97 -9.21 -0.89
C VAL A 311 15.03 -10.31 -0.41
N GLY A 312 15.17 -11.52 -0.96
CA GLY A 312 14.35 -12.68 -0.68
C GLY A 312 12.93 -12.51 -1.20
N LYS A 313 12.08 -13.50 -0.90
CA LYS A 313 10.65 -13.52 -1.25
C LYS A 313 9.81 -12.43 -0.55
N ALA A 314 10.42 -11.47 0.14
CA ALA A 314 9.73 -10.37 0.83
C ALA A 314 8.89 -9.50 -0.12
N LEU A 315 9.17 -9.56 -1.43
CA LEU A 315 8.40 -8.89 -2.49
C LEU A 315 7.36 -9.78 -3.17
N GLU A 316 7.29 -11.09 -2.87
CA GLU A 316 6.27 -11.96 -3.44
C GLU A 316 4.89 -11.56 -2.87
N LYS A 317 3.96 -11.17 -3.75
CA LYS A 317 2.54 -11.02 -3.40
C LYS A 317 2.06 -12.34 -2.78
N PRO A 318 1.16 -12.32 -1.77
CA PRO A 318 0.67 -13.55 -1.15
C PRO A 318 0.17 -14.52 -2.22
N ARG A 319 0.69 -15.75 -2.21
CA ARG A 319 0.24 -16.78 -3.14
C ARG A 319 -1.26 -16.99 -2.97
N ARG A 320 -1.99 -17.06 -4.08
CA ARG A 320 -3.41 -17.45 -4.05
C ARG A 320 -3.53 -18.90 -3.57
N LEU A 321 -4.16 -19.09 -2.41
CA LEU A 321 -4.43 -20.41 -1.86
C LEU A 321 -5.36 -21.19 -2.80
N SER A 322 -5.12 -22.50 -2.92
CA SER A 322 -6.10 -23.42 -3.50
C SER A 322 -7.41 -23.36 -2.70
N LEU A 323 -8.51 -23.90 -3.25
CA LEU A 323 -9.79 -23.85 -2.54
C LEU A 323 -9.72 -24.61 -1.21
N ASP A 324 -9.12 -25.81 -1.22
CA ASP A 324 -8.95 -26.62 -0.01
C ASP A 324 -8.03 -25.95 1.01
N GLU A 325 -6.92 -25.37 0.55
CA GLU A 325 -6.00 -24.61 1.42
C GLU A 325 -6.71 -23.40 2.06
N LEU A 326 -7.55 -22.70 1.30
CA LEU A 326 -8.35 -21.58 1.79
C LEU A 326 -9.33 -22.05 2.87
N ILE A 327 -10.09 -23.11 2.61
CA ILE A 327 -11.10 -23.63 3.55
C ILE A 327 -10.42 -24.09 4.84
N ALA A 328 -9.30 -24.82 4.75
CA ALA A 328 -8.53 -25.27 5.90
C ALA A 328 -8.00 -24.09 6.72
N ASP A 329 -7.37 -23.10 6.08
CA ASP A 329 -6.86 -21.89 6.76
C ASP A 329 -7.99 -21.13 7.49
N ARG A 330 -9.15 -20.98 6.85
CA ARG A 330 -10.31 -20.31 7.48
C ARG A 330 -10.85 -21.10 8.66
N ALA A 331 -10.92 -22.43 8.54
CA ALA A 331 -11.36 -23.30 9.63
C ALA A 331 -10.44 -23.21 10.85
N ASP A 332 -9.12 -23.26 10.65
CA ASP A 332 -8.12 -23.14 11.71
C ASP A 332 -8.21 -21.78 12.43
N ARG A 333 -8.37 -20.71 11.65
CA ARG A 333 -8.57 -19.36 12.21
C ARG A 333 -9.88 -19.26 12.99
N LEU A 334 -10.98 -19.87 12.53
CA LEU A 334 -12.24 -19.88 13.27
C LEU A 334 -12.18 -20.72 14.55
N ALA A 335 -11.38 -21.80 14.55
CA ALA A 335 -11.11 -22.58 15.75
C ALA A 335 -10.33 -21.76 16.79
N ALA A 336 -9.34 -20.97 16.33
CA ALA A 336 -8.62 -20.02 17.17
C ALA A 336 -9.48 -18.81 17.58
N TYR A 337 -10.42 -18.38 16.75
CA TYR A 337 -11.36 -17.30 17.04
C TYR A 337 -12.31 -17.68 18.17
N GLN A 338 -12.93 -18.86 18.10
CA GLN A 338 -13.91 -19.33 19.07
C GLN A 338 -13.58 -20.74 19.59
N ASN A 339 -13.86 -21.77 18.76
CA ASN A 339 -13.62 -23.19 19.06
C ASN A 339 -13.85 -24.07 17.81
N ALA A 340 -13.52 -25.36 17.92
CA ALA A 340 -13.66 -26.33 16.84
C ALA A 340 -15.11 -26.54 16.36
N THR A 341 -16.12 -26.37 17.22
CA THR A 341 -17.53 -26.46 16.80
C THR A 341 -17.91 -25.29 15.89
N TYR A 342 -17.40 -24.10 16.17
CA TYR A 342 -17.62 -22.92 15.34
C TYR A 342 -16.96 -23.05 13.96
N ALA A 343 -15.74 -23.61 13.92
CA ALA A 343 -15.05 -23.93 12.68
C ALA A 343 -15.80 -25.00 11.85
N ARG A 344 -16.32 -26.05 12.48
CA ARG A 344 -17.16 -27.06 11.80
C ARG A 344 -18.40 -26.46 11.17
N ALA A 345 -19.10 -25.57 11.89
CA ALA A 345 -20.28 -24.89 11.35
C ALA A 345 -19.97 -24.01 10.12
N TYR A 346 -18.70 -23.61 9.92
CA TYR A 346 -18.23 -22.98 8.69
C TYR A 346 -17.97 -24.01 7.60
N THR A 347 -17.16 -25.05 7.88
CA THR A 347 -16.82 -26.07 6.87
C THR A 347 -18.05 -26.80 6.35
N ASP A 348 -19.00 -27.13 7.21
CA ASP A 348 -20.24 -27.83 6.85
C ASP A 348 -21.11 -26.96 5.92
N PHE A 349 -21.11 -25.63 6.13
CA PHE A 349 -21.85 -24.71 5.26
C PHE A 349 -21.17 -24.57 3.90
N VAL A 350 -19.85 -24.41 3.87
CA VAL A 350 -19.08 -24.30 2.61
C VAL A 350 -19.19 -25.60 1.81
N HIS A 351 -19.14 -26.76 2.47
CA HIS A 351 -19.34 -28.05 1.81
C HIS A 351 -20.71 -28.14 1.12
N ARG A 352 -21.80 -27.74 1.80
CA ARG A 352 -23.14 -27.71 1.19
C ARG A 352 -23.21 -26.81 -0.05
N VAL A 353 -22.53 -25.67 -0.03
CA VAL A 353 -22.44 -24.79 -1.21
C VAL A 353 -21.65 -25.48 -2.34
N SER A 354 -20.55 -26.15 -2.00
CA SER A 354 -19.72 -26.86 -2.98
C SER A 354 -20.46 -28.00 -3.71
N GLU A 355 -21.46 -28.61 -3.06
CA GLU A 355 -22.30 -29.63 -3.69
C GLU A 355 -23.22 -29.05 -4.77
N ALA A 356 -23.58 -27.77 -4.66
CA ALA A 356 -24.44 -27.06 -5.61
C ALA A 356 -23.65 -26.24 -6.65
N ASP A 357 -22.37 -25.98 -6.41
CA ASP A 357 -21.52 -25.14 -7.25
C ASP A 357 -20.66 -25.97 -8.22
N ARG A 358 -20.91 -25.81 -9.52
CA ARG A 358 -20.19 -26.53 -10.58
C ARG A 358 -18.82 -25.96 -10.90
N GLU A 359 -18.60 -24.65 -10.71
CA GLU A 359 -17.38 -23.96 -11.15
C GLU A 359 -16.43 -23.62 -9.99
N SER A 360 -16.81 -23.95 -8.75
CA SER A 360 -16.04 -23.65 -7.52
C SER A 360 -15.86 -22.16 -7.21
N THR A 361 -16.19 -21.25 -8.13
CA THR A 361 -16.08 -19.79 -7.96
C THR A 361 -17.04 -19.29 -6.88
N LEU A 362 -18.29 -19.76 -6.87
CA LEU A 362 -19.25 -19.42 -5.82
C LEU A 362 -18.80 -19.96 -4.46
N THR A 363 -18.30 -21.18 -4.40
CA THR A 363 -17.79 -21.83 -3.18
C THR A 363 -16.64 -21.04 -2.60
N ARG A 364 -15.70 -20.58 -3.44
CA ARG A 364 -14.61 -19.70 -3.02
C ARG A 364 -15.14 -18.38 -2.47
N ALA A 365 -16.05 -17.72 -3.17
CA ALA A 365 -16.66 -16.47 -2.72
C ALA A 365 -17.33 -16.64 -1.34
N VAL A 366 -18.09 -17.72 -1.16
CA VAL A 366 -18.73 -18.05 0.13
C VAL A 366 -17.69 -18.37 1.20
N ALA A 367 -16.64 -19.12 0.90
CA ALA A 367 -15.58 -19.42 1.86
C ALA A 367 -14.93 -18.14 2.41
N GLU A 368 -14.65 -17.16 1.55
CA GLU A 368 -14.08 -15.88 1.96
C GLU A 368 -15.08 -15.00 2.73
N ALA A 369 -16.28 -14.81 2.18
CA ALA A 369 -17.30 -13.93 2.75
C ALA A 369 -17.89 -14.48 4.07
N LEU A 370 -18.19 -15.78 4.15
CA LEU A 370 -18.70 -16.39 5.37
C LEU A 370 -17.67 -16.33 6.49
N TYR A 371 -16.39 -16.61 6.18
CA TYR A 371 -15.31 -16.44 7.16
C TYR A 371 -15.26 -15.01 7.69
N LYS A 372 -15.31 -14.00 6.80
CA LYS A 372 -15.29 -12.59 7.19
C LYS A 372 -16.46 -12.23 8.12
N LEU A 373 -17.66 -12.73 7.85
CA LEU A 373 -18.83 -12.50 8.68
C LEU A 373 -18.74 -13.21 10.03
N MET A 374 -18.21 -14.44 10.06
CA MET A 374 -18.08 -15.24 11.28
C MET A 374 -16.94 -14.76 12.19
N ALA A 375 -15.85 -14.28 11.60
CA ALA A 375 -14.69 -13.70 12.30
C ALA A 375 -14.81 -12.18 12.45
N TYR A 376 -16.00 -11.69 12.82
CA TYR A 376 -16.20 -10.26 13.07
C TYR A 376 -15.33 -9.79 14.26
N LYS A 377 -14.78 -8.58 14.15
CA LYS A 377 -13.78 -8.05 15.08
C LYS A 377 -14.41 -7.44 16.31
N ASP A 378 -14.95 -8.32 17.16
CA ASP A 378 -15.43 -7.95 18.47
C ASP A 378 -14.31 -7.69 19.48
N GLU A 379 -14.69 -7.33 20.70
CA GLU A 379 -13.76 -6.97 21.76
C GLU A 379 -12.80 -8.11 22.12
N TYR A 380 -13.28 -9.37 22.09
CA TYR A 380 -12.46 -10.54 22.39
C TYR A 380 -11.46 -10.82 21.25
N GLU A 381 -11.89 -10.66 20.00
CA GLU A 381 -11.01 -10.89 18.86
C GLU A 381 -9.98 -9.78 18.69
N VAL A 382 -10.38 -8.51 18.82
CA VAL A 382 -9.43 -7.39 18.83
C VAL A 382 -8.40 -7.59 19.95
N ALA A 383 -8.83 -8.02 21.13
CA ALA A 383 -7.93 -8.34 22.23
C ALA A 383 -6.96 -9.47 21.87
N ARG A 384 -7.44 -10.56 21.25
CA ARG A 384 -6.59 -11.67 20.80
C ARG A 384 -5.55 -11.21 19.78
N LEU A 385 -5.96 -10.44 18.77
CA LEU A 385 -5.08 -9.92 17.70
C LEU A 385 -4.02 -8.91 18.19
N TYR A 386 -4.18 -8.35 19.39
CA TYR A 386 -3.15 -7.55 20.05
C TYR A 386 -2.28 -8.34 21.03
N SER A 387 -2.69 -9.54 21.44
CA SER A 387 -2.04 -10.32 22.51
C SER A 387 -1.54 -11.69 22.10
N ASP A 388 -1.75 -12.13 20.85
CA ASP A 388 -1.26 -13.39 20.29
C ASP A 388 0.25 -13.42 19.99
N GLY A 389 0.94 -12.29 20.23
CA GLY A 389 2.37 -12.11 20.04
C GLY A 389 2.77 -11.63 18.65
N ASP A 390 1.89 -11.73 17.64
CA ASP A 390 2.20 -11.27 16.28
C ASP A 390 2.36 -9.75 16.21
N PHE A 391 1.44 -9.04 16.87
CA PHE A 391 1.54 -7.59 17.03
C PHE A 391 2.89 -7.16 17.64
N GLN A 392 3.33 -7.83 18.70
CA GLN A 392 4.58 -7.48 19.39
C GLN A 392 5.80 -7.75 18.50
N ARG A 393 5.83 -8.87 17.76
CA ARG A 393 6.90 -9.18 16.79
C ARG A 393 7.01 -8.10 15.73
N LYS A 394 5.88 -7.74 15.08
CA LYS A 394 5.84 -6.70 14.04
C LYS A 394 6.28 -5.34 14.56
N LEU A 395 5.83 -4.99 15.76
CA LEU A 395 6.23 -3.76 16.42
C LEU A 395 7.74 -3.73 16.70
N SER A 396 8.32 -4.80 17.23
CA SER A 396 9.77 -4.90 17.46
C SER A 396 10.60 -4.94 16.18
N ALA A 397 10.04 -5.42 15.08
CA ALA A 397 10.70 -5.42 13.77
C ALA A 397 10.75 -4.01 13.16
N GLN A 398 9.82 -3.11 13.53
CA GLN A 398 9.72 -1.76 12.97
C GLN A 398 10.26 -0.67 13.90
N PHE A 399 10.26 -0.88 15.22
CA PHE A 399 10.69 0.10 16.21
C PHE A 399 11.72 -0.47 17.17
N ALA A 400 12.76 0.32 17.46
CA ALA A 400 13.83 -0.01 18.39
C ALA A 400 13.94 1.05 19.50
N GLY A 401 14.65 0.69 20.58
CA GLY A 401 14.83 1.54 21.75
C GLY A 401 13.59 1.60 22.65
N ASP A 402 13.63 2.52 23.61
CA ASP A 402 12.56 2.66 24.61
C ASP A 402 11.37 3.45 24.04
N TYR A 403 10.21 2.80 23.98
CA TYR A 403 8.95 3.43 23.56
C TYR A 403 7.77 3.07 24.46
N ARG A 404 6.75 3.93 24.42
CA ARG A 404 5.47 3.75 25.11
C ARG A 404 4.34 3.71 24.09
N LEU A 405 3.44 2.75 24.26
CA LEU A 405 2.29 2.59 23.37
C LEU A 405 1.05 3.32 23.90
N ARG A 406 0.28 3.88 22.98
CA ARG A 406 -1.08 4.36 23.20
C ARG A 406 -2.02 3.72 22.19
N PHE A 407 -3.08 3.10 22.68
CA PHE A 407 -4.12 2.47 21.86
C PHE A 407 -5.27 3.44 21.66
N HIS A 408 -5.84 3.49 20.45
CA HIS A 408 -6.93 4.41 20.10
C HIS A 408 -8.24 3.63 19.99
N LEU A 409 -9.00 3.58 21.09
CA LEU A 409 -10.18 2.71 21.22
C LEU A 409 -11.43 3.53 21.55
N ALA A 410 -12.60 3.02 21.19
CA ALA A 410 -13.89 3.55 21.62
C ALA A 410 -14.72 2.42 22.28
N PRO A 411 -14.41 2.01 23.52
CA PRO A 411 -15.11 0.92 24.17
C PRO A 411 -16.60 1.28 24.33
N PRO A 412 -17.56 0.46 23.83
CA PRO A 412 -18.98 0.84 23.75
C PRO A 412 -19.61 1.30 25.07
N LEU A 413 -19.17 0.72 26.19
CA LEU A 413 -19.70 1.03 27.53
C LEU A 413 -19.07 2.30 28.17
N LEU A 414 -17.94 2.78 27.65
CA LEU A 414 -17.14 3.86 28.27
C LEU A 414 -16.93 5.06 27.33
N ALA A 415 -17.18 4.90 26.04
CA ALA A 415 -16.94 5.91 25.03
C ALA A 415 -18.04 6.97 25.07
N ARG A 416 -17.62 8.24 25.06
CA ARG A 416 -18.54 9.38 24.97
C ARG A 416 -19.04 9.50 23.54
N ARG A 417 -20.29 9.94 23.38
CA ARG A 417 -20.85 10.32 22.09
C ARG A 417 -20.52 11.78 21.81
N ASP A 418 -20.16 12.07 20.57
CA ASP A 418 -19.97 13.41 20.07
C ASP A 418 -21.33 14.15 20.04
N PRO A 419 -21.42 15.39 20.57
CA PRO A 419 -22.70 16.12 20.65
C PRO A 419 -23.32 16.45 19.29
N ASN A 420 -22.50 16.63 18.25
CA ASN A 420 -22.96 17.06 16.94
C ASN A 420 -23.34 15.89 16.04
N SER A 421 -22.53 14.83 16.04
CA SER A 421 -22.71 13.66 15.18
C SER A 421 -23.40 12.48 15.86
N GLY A 422 -23.48 12.45 17.20
CA GLY A 422 -24.04 11.32 17.97
C GLY A 422 -23.17 10.05 17.98
N ASN A 423 -22.03 10.08 17.29
CA ASN A 423 -21.10 8.95 17.12
C ASN A 423 -20.17 8.78 18.33
N LEU A 424 -19.70 7.55 18.56
CA LEU A 424 -18.72 7.28 19.62
C LEU A 424 -17.38 7.94 19.28
N THR A 425 -16.73 8.52 20.30
CA THR A 425 -15.43 9.16 20.17
C THR A 425 -14.32 8.22 20.66
N LYS A 426 -13.24 8.13 19.88
CA LYS A 426 -12.05 7.37 20.28
C LYS A 426 -11.29 8.09 21.39
N ARG A 427 -10.67 7.32 22.27
CA ARG A 427 -9.84 7.79 23.38
C ARG A 427 -8.51 7.05 23.39
N GLU A 428 -7.49 7.72 23.90
CA GLU A 428 -6.16 7.13 24.09
C GLU A 428 -6.11 6.29 25.37
N PHE A 429 -5.68 5.04 25.24
CA PHE A 429 -5.44 4.12 26.35
C PHE A 429 -3.94 3.80 26.46
N PRO A 430 -3.37 3.77 27.68
CA PRO A 430 -1.94 3.50 27.90
C PRO A 430 -1.52 2.04 27.57
N GLY A 431 -0.20 1.81 27.49
CA GLY A 431 0.39 0.51 27.15
C GLY A 431 -0.03 -0.69 28.01
N TRP A 432 -0.44 -0.49 29.26
CA TRP A 432 -0.96 -1.57 30.12
C TRP A 432 -2.23 -2.22 29.58
N THR A 433 -2.90 -1.59 28.59
CA THR A 433 -4.04 -2.16 27.85
C THR A 433 -3.71 -3.52 27.23
N LEU A 434 -2.45 -3.80 26.87
CA LEU A 434 -2.03 -5.13 26.40
C LEU A 434 -2.30 -6.24 27.43
N ARG A 435 -2.19 -5.95 28.73
CA ARG A 435 -2.51 -6.92 29.80
C ARG A 435 -4.00 -7.19 29.86
N VAL A 436 -4.82 -6.15 29.67
CA VAL A 436 -6.28 -6.27 29.58
C VAL A 436 -6.65 -7.10 28.37
N PHE A 437 -6.04 -6.84 27.21
CA PHE A 437 -6.26 -7.65 26.02
C PHE A 437 -5.89 -9.11 26.24
N GLY A 438 -4.76 -9.40 26.89
CA GLY A 438 -4.38 -10.77 27.22
C GLY A 438 -5.37 -11.49 28.14
N LEU A 439 -6.03 -10.77 29.07
CA LEU A 439 -7.10 -11.34 29.90
C LEU A 439 -8.39 -11.52 29.09
N LEU A 440 -8.80 -10.48 28.36
CA LEU A 440 -10.05 -10.47 27.59
C LEU A 440 -10.05 -11.53 26.49
N ALA A 441 -8.91 -11.75 25.82
CA ALA A 441 -8.75 -12.80 24.82
C ALA A 441 -9.04 -14.20 25.37
N LYS A 442 -8.71 -14.47 26.65
CA LYS A 442 -9.01 -15.74 27.31
C LYS A 442 -10.49 -15.90 27.66
N LEU A 443 -11.22 -14.80 27.77
CA LEU A 443 -12.66 -14.77 28.04
C LEU A 443 -13.52 -14.94 26.78
N ARG A 444 -12.92 -15.27 25.62
CA ARG A 444 -13.65 -15.50 24.35
C ARG A 444 -14.77 -16.56 24.47
N PHE A 445 -14.67 -17.49 25.43
CA PHE A 445 -15.72 -18.48 25.68
C PHE A 445 -17.05 -17.85 26.15
N LEU A 446 -17.03 -16.61 26.66
CA LEU A 446 -18.23 -15.86 27.02
C LEU A 446 -18.99 -15.39 25.79
N ARG A 447 -18.34 -15.25 24.61
CA ARG A 447 -18.95 -14.75 23.37
C ARG A 447 -20.24 -15.52 23.05
N GLY A 448 -21.34 -14.80 22.89
CA GLY A 448 -22.64 -15.38 22.56
C GLY A 448 -23.38 -16.03 23.73
N SER A 449 -22.78 -16.10 24.93
CA SER A 449 -23.46 -16.55 26.15
C SER A 449 -24.27 -15.43 26.81
N ALA A 450 -25.10 -15.76 27.81
CA ALA A 450 -25.81 -14.77 28.62
C ALA A 450 -24.88 -13.85 29.44
N PHE A 451 -23.61 -14.22 29.61
CA PHE A 451 -22.60 -13.42 30.30
C PHE A 451 -21.80 -12.50 29.35
N ASP A 452 -22.16 -12.48 28.06
CA ASP A 452 -21.54 -11.62 27.07
C ASP A 452 -22.07 -10.19 27.14
N LEU A 453 -21.49 -9.37 28.02
CA LEU A 453 -21.90 -7.97 28.20
C LEU A 453 -21.80 -7.15 26.90
N PHE A 454 -20.80 -7.41 26.06
CA PHE A 454 -20.63 -6.71 24.78
C PHE A 454 -21.66 -7.16 23.75
N GLY A 455 -22.05 -8.44 23.80
CA GLY A 455 -23.03 -9.06 22.92
C GLY A 455 -24.43 -8.44 22.95
N TYR A 456 -24.77 -7.67 23.99
CA TYR A 456 -26.05 -6.97 24.08
C TYR A 456 -26.12 -5.67 23.27
N SER A 457 -24.98 -5.15 22.79
CA SER A 457 -24.96 -3.94 21.96
C SER A 457 -25.68 -4.17 20.61
N ALA A 458 -26.26 -3.10 20.06
CA ALA A 458 -26.92 -3.16 18.75
C ALA A 458 -25.96 -3.60 17.64
N GLU A 459 -24.69 -3.16 17.70
CA GLU A 459 -23.64 -3.55 16.74
C GLU A 459 -23.38 -5.06 16.76
N ARG A 460 -23.14 -5.65 17.94
CA ARG A 460 -22.89 -7.10 18.05
C ARG A 460 -24.10 -7.95 17.67
N ARG A 461 -25.32 -7.52 18.03
CA ARG A 461 -26.56 -8.20 17.59
C ARG A 461 -26.70 -8.17 16.08
N ARG A 462 -26.40 -7.03 15.45
CA ARG A 462 -26.47 -6.87 14.00
C ARG A 462 -25.42 -7.72 13.28
N GLU A 463 -24.19 -7.80 13.77
CA GLU A 463 -23.15 -8.66 13.17
C GLU A 463 -23.52 -10.15 13.23
N ARG A 464 -24.16 -10.61 14.32
CA ARG A 464 -24.70 -11.97 14.40
C ARG A 464 -25.85 -12.18 13.42
N GLN A 465 -26.72 -11.18 13.28
CA GLN A 465 -27.81 -11.23 12.30
C GLN A 465 -27.26 -11.25 10.87
N ASP A 466 -26.19 -10.50 10.56
CA ASP A 466 -25.59 -10.48 9.23
C ASP A 466 -25.08 -11.89 8.81
N ILE A 467 -24.62 -12.73 9.76
CA ILE A 467 -24.27 -14.15 9.49
C ILE A 467 -25.51 -14.98 9.12
N VAL A 468 -26.61 -14.80 9.86
CA VAL A 468 -27.87 -15.52 9.64
C VAL A 468 -28.51 -15.10 8.32
N ASP A 469 -28.60 -13.79 8.07
CA ASP A 469 -29.13 -13.20 6.84
C ASP A 469 -28.35 -13.72 5.62
N TYR A 470 -27.01 -13.78 5.71
CA TYR A 470 -26.17 -14.28 4.62
C TYR A 470 -26.38 -15.76 4.34
N ARG A 471 -26.45 -16.60 5.37
CA ARG A 471 -26.71 -18.04 5.21
C ARG A 471 -28.08 -18.29 4.60
N THR A 472 -29.09 -17.59 5.11
CA THR A 472 -30.48 -17.67 4.60
C THR A 472 -30.53 -17.26 3.13
N LEU A 473 -29.89 -16.15 2.78
CA LEU A 473 -29.79 -15.68 1.40
C LEU A 473 -29.19 -16.75 0.49
N LEU A 474 -28.06 -17.36 0.87
CA LEU A 474 -27.44 -18.40 0.06
C LEU A 474 -28.32 -19.65 -0.03
N GLU A 475 -28.95 -20.09 1.05
CA GLU A 475 -29.88 -21.22 1.05
C GLU A 475 -31.09 -20.97 0.13
N GLU A 476 -31.54 -19.72 -0.02
CA GLU A 476 -32.57 -19.33 -1.00
C GLU A 476 -32.04 -19.32 -2.45
N LEU A 477 -30.79 -18.93 -2.67
CA LEU A 477 -30.20 -18.80 -4.01
C LEU A 477 -29.80 -20.16 -4.60
N LEU A 478 -29.24 -21.06 -3.78
CA LEU A 478 -28.66 -22.33 -4.24
C LEU A 478 -29.61 -23.18 -5.12
N PRO A 479 -30.90 -23.38 -4.78
CA PRO A 479 -31.81 -24.18 -5.60
C PRO A 479 -32.13 -23.54 -6.97
N GLY A 480 -31.99 -22.23 -7.09
CA GLY A 480 -32.31 -21.45 -8.29
C GLY A 480 -31.12 -21.09 -9.16
N LEU A 481 -29.93 -21.66 -8.90
CA LEU A 481 -28.73 -21.41 -9.67
C LEU A 481 -28.84 -22.01 -11.08
N THR A 482 -28.55 -21.17 -12.07
CA THR A 482 -28.50 -21.50 -13.50
C THR A 482 -27.29 -20.81 -14.13
N ASP A 483 -26.86 -21.25 -15.29
CA ASP A 483 -25.73 -20.64 -16.00
C ASP A 483 -25.97 -19.14 -16.31
N ALA A 484 -27.23 -18.73 -16.47
CA ALA A 484 -27.59 -17.34 -16.76
C ALA A 484 -27.52 -16.40 -15.54
N ASN A 485 -27.76 -16.90 -14.32
CA ASN A 485 -27.75 -16.09 -13.09
C ASN A 485 -26.56 -16.39 -12.16
N TYR A 486 -25.70 -17.33 -12.53
CA TYR A 486 -24.52 -17.72 -11.76
C TYR A 486 -23.63 -16.53 -11.39
N GLY A 487 -23.33 -15.65 -12.36
CA GLY A 487 -22.54 -14.44 -12.12
C GLY A 487 -23.16 -13.49 -11.09
N ALA A 488 -24.49 -13.33 -11.10
CA ALA A 488 -25.19 -12.54 -10.09
C ALA A 488 -25.15 -13.22 -8.71
N GLY A 489 -25.26 -14.56 -8.67
CA GLY A 489 -25.12 -15.37 -7.46
C GLY A 489 -23.75 -15.22 -6.81
N VAL A 490 -22.68 -15.27 -7.61
CA VAL A 490 -21.30 -15.02 -7.15
C VAL A 490 -21.17 -13.61 -6.59
N GLN A 491 -21.63 -12.58 -7.31
CA GLN A 491 -21.56 -11.19 -6.84
C GLN A 491 -22.33 -11.00 -5.51
N LEU A 492 -23.51 -11.60 -5.37
CA LEU A 492 -24.26 -11.62 -4.10
C LEU A 492 -23.47 -12.28 -2.97
N ALA A 493 -22.79 -13.40 -3.25
CA ALA A 493 -21.96 -14.10 -2.28
C ALA A 493 -20.74 -13.26 -1.86
N GLU A 494 -20.18 -12.43 -2.75
CA GLU A 494 -19.02 -11.58 -2.50
C GLU A 494 -19.35 -10.28 -1.75
N LEU A 495 -20.60 -9.79 -1.79
CA LEU A 495 -21.01 -8.52 -1.16
C LEU A 495 -20.51 -8.31 0.28
N PRO A 496 -20.54 -9.31 1.18
CA PRO A 496 -20.04 -9.14 2.54
C PRO A 496 -18.56 -8.74 2.61
N MET A 497 -17.75 -9.02 1.58
CA MET A 497 -16.34 -8.60 1.52
C MET A 497 -16.17 -7.08 1.55
N GLN A 498 -17.20 -6.34 1.12
CA GLN A 498 -17.24 -4.87 1.18
C GLN A 498 -17.76 -4.33 2.52
N LEU A 499 -18.35 -5.18 3.38
CA LEU A 499 -18.83 -4.78 4.71
C LEU A 499 -17.64 -4.58 5.67
N ARG A 500 -16.99 -3.42 5.57
CA ARG A 500 -15.74 -3.08 6.26
C ARG A 500 -15.93 -1.91 7.21
N GLY A 501 -15.07 -1.82 8.21
CA GLY A 501 -15.03 -0.72 9.19
C GLY A 501 -15.60 -1.11 10.55
N PHE A 502 -15.78 -0.12 11.41
CA PHE A 502 -16.24 -0.29 12.79
C PHE A 502 -17.34 0.73 13.11
N GLY A 503 -18.27 0.40 14.01
CA GLY A 503 -19.37 1.29 14.42
C GLY A 503 -20.07 1.97 13.23
N HIS A 504 -20.20 3.29 13.31
CA HIS A 504 -20.90 4.10 12.30
C HIS A 504 -20.34 3.96 10.88
N VAL A 505 -19.04 3.68 10.71
CA VAL A 505 -18.44 3.45 9.38
C VAL A 505 -18.97 2.16 8.76
N LYS A 506 -19.08 1.10 9.58
CA LYS A 506 -19.63 -0.19 9.13
C LYS A 506 -21.12 -0.08 8.85
N ASP A 507 -21.86 0.66 9.66
CA ASP A 507 -23.30 0.89 9.48
C ASP A 507 -23.58 1.67 8.18
N ALA A 508 -22.80 2.71 7.88
CA ALA A 508 -22.89 3.44 6.63
C ALA A 508 -22.58 2.56 5.41
N ASN A 509 -21.57 1.70 5.50
CA ASN A 509 -21.26 0.73 4.45
C ASN A 509 -22.39 -0.31 4.29
N ARG A 510 -22.98 -0.79 5.38
CA ARG A 510 -24.12 -1.73 5.34
C ARG A 510 -25.31 -1.14 4.59
N ALA A 511 -25.65 0.13 4.84
CA ALA A 511 -26.73 0.82 4.13
C ALA A 511 -26.51 0.85 2.61
N LYS A 512 -25.27 1.15 2.18
CA LYS A 512 -24.91 1.13 0.74
C LYS A 512 -25.00 -0.27 0.13
N LEU A 513 -24.51 -1.28 0.84
CA LEU A 513 -24.51 -2.66 0.35
C LEU A 513 -25.92 -3.26 0.28
N THR A 514 -26.84 -2.79 1.11
CA THR A 514 -28.25 -3.22 1.05
C THR A 514 -28.87 -2.86 -0.31
N LEU A 515 -28.61 -1.64 -0.80
CA LEU A 515 -29.10 -1.20 -2.12
C LEU A 515 -28.51 -2.04 -3.26
N GLN A 516 -27.20 -2.32 -3.20
CA GLN A 516 -26.53 -3.18 -4.20
C GLN A 516 -27.06 -4.62 -4.17
N ARG A 517 -27.27 -5.17 -2.98
CA ARG A 517 -27.86 -6.50 -2.79
C ARG A 517 -29.24 -6.58 -3.44
N ASP A 518 -30.10 -5.60 -3.22
CA ASP A 518 -31.46 -5.62 -3.74
C ASP A 518 -31.47 -5.57 -5.27
N GLY A 519 -30.56 -4.78 -5.88
CA GLY A 519 -30.37 -4.77 -7.34
C GLY A 519 -29.84 -6.09 -7.90
N LEU A 520 -28.87 -6.72 -7.23
CA LEU A 520 -28.33 -8.02 -7.64
C LEU A 520 -29.34 -9.16 -7.45
N LEU A 521 -30.19 -9.08 -6.43
CA LEU A 521 -31.28 -10.04 -6.22
C LEU A 521 -32.32 -9.96 -7.33
N ALA A 522 -32.70 -8.75 -7.75
CA ALA A 522 -33.58 -8.55 -8.89
C ALA A 522 -32.96 -9.15 -10.17
N ALA A 523 -31.67 -8.88 -10.42
CA ALA A 523 -30.95 -9.46 -11.54
C ALA A 523 -30.89 -11.00 -11.49
N PHE A 524 -30.65 -11.58 -10.31
CA PHE A 524 -30.63 -13.03 -10.11
C PHE A 524 -31.98 -13.69 -10.44
N ARG A 525 -33.08 -12.99 -10.15
CA ARG A 525 -34.46 -13.44 -10.40
C ARG A 525 -34.92 -13.19 -11.85
N GLY A 526 -34.08 -12.59 -12.69
CA GLY A 526 -34.44 -12.23 -14.07
C GLY A 526 -35.38 -11.02 -14.16
N GLU A 527 -35.47 -10.22 -13.10
CA GLU A 527 -36.21 -8.95 -13.10
C GLU A 527 -35.36 -7.87 -13.78
N SER A 528 -35.96 -7.06 -14.66
CA SER A 528 -35.25 -5.96 -15.32
C SER A 528 -34.64 -5.02 -14.28
N PRO A 529 -33.34 -4.67 -14.36
CA PRO A 529 -32.70 -3.85 -13.35
C PRO A 529 -33.37 -2.49 -13.29
N VAL A 530 -33.86 -2.11 -12.10
CA VAL A 530 -34.28 -0.75 -11.81
C VAL A 530 -33.02 0.12 -11.92
N ARG A 531 -32.92 0.91 -12.99
CA ARG A 531 -31.84 1.90 -13.14
C ARG A 531 -31.96 2.94 -12.03
N ILE A 532 -31.16 2.78 -10.98
CA ILE A 532 -30.94 3.85 -10.01
C ILE A 532 -30.04 4.87 -10.70
N VAL A 533 -30.63 6.00 -11.11
CA VAL A 533 -29.87 7.17 -11.56
C VAL A 533 -29.36 7.84 -10.29
N GLU A 534 -28.08 7.68 -9.97
CA GLU A 534 -27.43 8.52 -8.95
C GLU A 534 -27.44 9.97 -9.47
N GLN A 535 -28.21 10.85 -8.83
CA GLN A 535 -28.01 12.29 -8.98
C GLN A 535 -26.66 12.63 -8.35
N ALA A 536 -25.68 12.97 -9.18
CA ALA A 536 -24.42 13.54 -8.72
C ALA A 536 -24.72 14.82 -7.91
N ALA A 537 -24.30 14.83 -6.64
CA ALA A 537 -24.28 16.00 -5.78
C ALA A 537 -22.83 16.34 -5.41
#